data_AF-A0A2I1C2A7-F1
#
_entry.id   AF-A0A2I1C2A7-F1
#
_cell.length_a   1.000
_cell.length_b   1.000
_cell.length_c   1.000
_cell.angle_alpha   90.00
_cell.angle_beta   90.00
_cell.angle_gamma   90.00
#
_symmetry.space_group_name_H-M   'P 1'
#
loop_
_entity.id
_entity.type
_entity.pdbx_description
1 polymer ?
#
loop_
_entity_poly.entity_id
_entity_poly.type
_entity_poly.pdbx_seq_one_letter_code
_entity_poly.pdbx_strand_id
1 'polypeptide(L)'
;MSIATRAAEKFDLKGVYIAHRLGVVPISEASIVVAVSAGHRGMAWKAGEEVLEEVKEKVEIWKREEFVDGGWSGGRIGRGMQRGDYYLRLRGENRDVDL
;
A
#
# COMPACT_ATOMS: atom_id res chain seq x y z
N MET A 1 15.44 -4.97 -9.31
CA MET A 1 14.79 -3.76 -9.85
C MET A 1 13.53 -3.50 -9.03
N SER A 2 13.35 -2.28 -8.54
CA SER A 2 12.20 -1.92 -7.69
C SER A 2 10.90 -1.81 -8.50
N ILE A 3 9.77 -1.79 -7.80
CA ILE A 3 8.44 -1.54 -8.40
C ILE A 3 8.45 -0.17 -9.11
N ALA A 4 8.97 0.87 -8.45
CA ALA A 4 9.05 2.21 -9.03
C ALA A 4 9.87 2.26 -10.32
N THR A 5 11.08 1.68 -10.35
CA THR A 5 11.91 1.70 -11.57
C THR A 5 11.22 0.97 -12.72
N ARG A 6 10.63 -0.20 -12.45
CA ARG A 6 9.91 -0.99 -13.45
C ARG A 6 8.72 -0.23 -14.03
N ALA A 7 7.93 0.42 -13.18
CA ALA A 7 6.78 1.21 -13.60
C ALA A 7 7.20 2.45 -14.40
N ALA A 8 8.27 3.13 -13.97
CA ALA A 8 8.79 4.30 -14.66
C ALA A 8 9.18 3.99 -16.11
N GLU A 9 9.91 2.89 -16.33
CA GLU A 9 10.30 2.45 -17.66
C GLU A 9 9.11 1.97 -18.51
N LYS A 10 8.23 1.15 -17.93
CA LYS A 10 7.08 0.56 -18.65
C LYS A 10 6.11 1.62 -19.17
N PHE A 11 5.89 2.69 -18.40
CA PHE A 11 4.85 3.69 -18.71
C PHE A 11 5.42 5.05 -19.17
N ASP A 12 6.73 5.18 -19.37
CA ASP A 12 7.44 6.46 -19.63
C ASP A 12 7.05 7.56 -18.61
N LEU A 13 7.15 7.22 -17.33
CA LEU A 13 6.80 8.14 -16.25
C LEU A 13 7.92 9.15 -16.03
N LYS A 14 7.53 10.37 -15.64
CA LYS A 14 8.47 11.43 -15.22
C LYS A 14 8.89 11.28 -13.76
N GLY A 15 8.10 10.57 -12.96
CA GLY A 15 8.41 10.28 -11.57
C GLY A 15 7.39 9.35 -10.95
N VAL A 16 7.87 8.55 -10.00
CA VAL A 16 7.08 7.63 -9.17
C VAL A 16 7.51 7.83 -7.72
N TYR A 17 6.53 7.90 -6.83
CA TYR A 17 6.76 7.93 -5.38
C TYR A 17 5.77 6.99 -4.71
N ILE A 18 6.28 6.15 -3.83
CA ILE A 18 5.48 5.19 -3.07
C ILE A 18 5.89 5.33 -1.60
N ALA A 19 4.90 5.51 -0.73
CA ALA A 19 5.12 5.52 0.71
C ALA A 19 3.99 4.80 1.43
N HIS A 20 4.34 4.06 2.47
CA HIS A 20 3.42 3.27 3.26
C HIS A 20 3.67 3.50 4.76
N ARG A 21 2.61 3.71 5.54
CA ARG A 21 2.70 3.88 6.99
C ARG A 21 2.91 2.52 7.68
N LEU A 22 3.72 2.48 8.72
CA LEU A 22 3.88 1.30 9.57
C LEU A 22 3.35 1.59 10.98
N GLY A 23 2.95 0.55 11.70
CA GLY A 23 2.37 0.69 13.05
C GLY A 23 0.89 1.03 13.01
N VAL A 24 0.44 1.85 13.97
CA VAL A 24 -0.97 2.18 14.15
C VAL A 24 -1.42 3.20 13.10
N VAL A 25 -2.47 2.85 12.34
CA VAL A 25 -3.15 3.73 11.39
C VAL A 25 -4.60 3.90 11.84
N PRO A 26 -5.03 5.14 12.16
CA PRO A 26 -6.41 5.39 12.55
C PRO A 26 -7.41 5.02 11.46
N ILE A 27 -8.66 4.83 11.84
CA ILE A 27 -9.73 4.60 10.86
C ILE A 27 -9.86 5.80 9.94
N SER A 28 -10.17 5.54 8.67
CA SER A 28 -10.37 6.55 7.63
C SER A 28 -9.10 7.31 7.23
N GLU A 29 -7.95 6.93 7.78
CA GLU A 29 -6.65 7.45 7.38
C GLU A 29 -6.00 6.62 6.28
N ALA A 30 -5.23 7.27 5.41
CA ALA A 30 -4.53 6.61 4.31
C ALA A 30 -3.33 5.78 4.82
N SER A 31 -3.32 4.48 4.53
CA SER A 31 -2.20 3.61 4.87
C SER A 31 -1.05 3.66 3.86
N ILE A 32 -1.37 3.97 2.60
CA ILE A 32 -0.43 4.00 1.48
C ILE A 32 -0.74 5.18 0.56
N VAL A 33 0.31 5.76 -0.02
CA VAL A 33 0.21 6.70 -1.13
C VAL A 33 1.08 6.21 -2.29
N VAL A 34 0.53 6.31 -3.50
CA VAL A 34 1.24 6.13 -4.76
C VAL A 34 1.01 7.40 -5.56
N ALA A 35 2.09 8.10 -5.90
CA ALA A 35 2.07 9.29 -6.73
C ALA A 35 2.88 9.03 -8.00
N VAL A 36 2.29 9.36 -9.15
CA VAL A 36 2.90 9.16 -10.47
C VAL A 36 2.71 10.40 -11.32
N SER A 37 3.69 10.69 -12.17
CA SER A 37 3.62 11.77 -13.16
C SER A 37 3.98 11.25 -14.54
N ALA A 38 3.25 11.69 -15.57
CA ALA A 38 3.44 11.26 -16.95
C ALA A 38 3.06 12.40 -17.90
N GLY A 39 3.57 12.36 -19.15
CA GLY A 39 3.20 13.35 -20.18
C GLY A 39 1.72 13.31 -20.58
N HIS A 40 1.06 12.16 -20.39
CA HIS A 40 -0.36 11.99 -20.64
C HIS A 40 -1.07 11.33 -19.45
N ARG A 41 -2.19 11.95 -19.03
CA ARG A 41 -3.02 11.48 -17.91
C ARG A 41 -3.43 9.99 -17.99
N GLY A 42 -3.67 9.48 -19.21
CA GLY A 42 -4.03 8.08 -19.45
C GLY A 42 -2.97 7.09 -18.95
N MET A 43 -1.70 7.44 -19.10
CA MET A 43 -0.59 6.61 -18.63
C MET A 43 -0.44 6.70 -17.12
N ALA A 44 -0.60 7.90 -16.55
CA ALA A 44 -0.55 8.09 -15.10
C ALA A 44 -1.61 7.25 -14.37
N TRP A 45 -2.86 7.21 -14.85
CA TRP A 45 -3.90 6.39 -14.20
C TRP A 45 -3.57 4.89 -14.23
N LYS A 46 -3.17 4.37 -15.39
CA LYS A 46 -2.82 2.94 -15.53
C LYS A 46 -1.60 2.56 -14.67
N ALA A 47 -0.60 3.44 -14.64
CA ALA A 47 0.60 3.21 -13.83
C ALA A 47 0.28 3.20 -12.34
N GLY A 48 -0.52 4.16 -11.84
CA GLY A 48 -0.88 4.23 -10.43
C GLY A 48 -1.65 2.99 -9.96
N GLU A 49 -2.58 2.49 -10.79
CA GLU A 49 -3.32 1.27 -10.51
C GLU A 49 -2.40 0.05 -10.46
N GLU A 50 -1.57 -0.16 -11.49
CA GLU A 50 -0.66 -1.32 -11.54
C GLU A 50 0.35 -1.31 -10.39
N VAL A 51 0.92 -0.14 -10.07
CA VAL A 51 1.87 0.01 -8.96
C VAL A 51 1.20 -0.36 -7.64
N LEU A 52 -0.03 0.11 -7.38
CA LEU A 52 -0.73 -0.20 -6.14
C LEU A 52 -1.02 -1.71 -6.00
N GLU A 53 -1.46 -2.35 -7.08
CA GLU A 53 -1.76 -3.78 -7.07
C GLU A 53 -0.47 -4.62 -6.90
N GLU A 54 0.62 -4.26 -7.57
CA GLU A 54 1.91 -4.95 -7.39
C GLU A 54 2.45 -4.78 -5.96
N VAL A 55 2.29 -3.58 -5.37
CA VAL A 55 2.65 -3.35 -3.96
C VAL A 55 1.82 -4.26 -3.06
N LYS A 56 0.50 -4.35 -3.22
CA LYS A 56 -0.34 -5.22 -2.39
C LYS A 56 -0.06 -6.71 -2.59
N GLU A 57 0.42 -7.10 -3.77
CA GLU A 57 0.79 -8.49 -4.08
C GLU A 57 2.13 -8.86 -3.43
N LYS A 58 3.14 -8.00 -3.56
CA LYS A 58 4.50 -8.28 -3.10
C LYS A 58 4.74 -7.93 -1.64
N VAL A 59 4.15 -6.84 -1.17
CA VAL A 59 4.28 -6.38 0.20
C VAL A 59 3.19 -7.08 1.00
N GLU A 60 3.59 -8.05 1.81
CA GLU A 60 2.69 -8.80 2.67
C GLU A 60 2.22 -7.91 3.83
N ILE A 61 1.27 -7.02 3.54
CA ILE A 61 0.67 -6.06 4.48
C ILE A 61 -0.38 -6.80 5.31
N TRP A 62 -0.07 -7.01 6.59
CA TRP A 62 -1.04 -7.57 7.53
C TRP A 62 -1.79 -6.46 8.25
N LYS A 63 -3.12 -6.52 8.19
CA LYS A 63 -4.02 -5.65 8.95
C LYS A 63 -4.47 -6.40 10.20
N ARG A 64 -4.14 -5.85 11.36
CA ARG A 64 -4.66 -6.29 12.66
C ARG A 64 -5.70 -5.27 13.13
N GLU A 65 -6.95 -5.71 13.25
CA GLU A 65 -8.07 -4.87 13.66
C GLU A 65 -8.36 -5.09 15.14
N GLU A 66 -8.18 -4.07 15.98
CA GLU A 66 -8.49 -4.13 17.40
C GLU A 66 -9.88 -3.51 17.64
N PHE A 67 -10.81 -4.31 18.14
CA PHE A 67 -12.18 -3.86 18.41
C PHE A 67 -12.31 -3.35 19.84
N VAL A 68 -13.23 -2.41 20.06
CA VAL A 68 -13.46 -1.75 21.37
C VAL A 68 -13.86 -2.72 22.49
N ASP A 69 -14.33 -3.92 22.15
CA ASP A 69 -14.68 -5.01 23.05
C ASP A 69 -13.49 -5.91 23.44
N GLY A 70 -12.28 -5.57 22.98
CA GLY A 70 -11.07 -6.36 23.21
C GLY A 70 -10.87 -7.52 22.24
N GLY A 71 -11.74 -7.67 21.23
CA GLY A 71 -11.57 -8.64 20.15
C GLY A 71 -10.46 -8.25 19.16
N TRP A 72 -9.82 -9.24 18.53
CA TRP A 72 -8.91 -9.04 17.41
C TRP A 72 -9.22 -10.01 16.26
N SER A 73 -9.25 -9.51 15.03
CA SER A 73 -9.25 -10.32 13.81
C SER A 73 -7.99 -10.04 12.96
N GLY A 74 -7.39 -11.11 12.45
CA GLY A 74 -6.26 -11.05 11.51
C GLY A 74 -6.68 -11.60 10.15
N GLY A 75 -6.46 -10.84 9.09
CA GLY A 75 -6.79 -11.29 7.73
C GLY A 75 -6.32 -10.33 6.64
N ARG A 76 -6.39 -10.79 5.38
CA ARG A 76 -6.27 -9.90 4.22
C ARG A 76 -7.51 -9.02 4.14
N ILE A 77 -7.31 -7.76 3.74
CA ILE A 77 -8.33 -6.73 3.59
C ILE A 77 -9.69 -7.28 3.10
N GLY A 78 -10.70 -7.32 3.97
CA GLY A 78 -12.02 -7.88 3.68
C GLY A 78 -13.10 -7.36 4.63
N ARG A 79 -14.19 -6.85 4.05
CA ARG A 79 -15.31 -6.11 4.67
C ARG A 79 -15.73 -6.58 6.08
N GLY A 80 -15.59 -5.72 7.08
CA GLY A 80 -16.14 -5.90 8.44
C GLY A 80 -15.79 -4.73 9.36
N MET A 81 -16.43 -3.57 9.18
CA MET A 81 -16.04 -2.30 9.79
C MET A 81 -16.83 -2.01 11.08
N GLN A 82 -16.21 -2.16 12.25
CA GLN A 82 -16.76 -1.69 13.52
C GLN A 82 -15.60 -1.07 14.34
N ARG A 83 -15.58 0.28 14.44
CA ARG A 83 -14.67 1.13 15.24
C ARG A 83 -13.43 0.44 15.90
N GLY A 84 -12.23 0.73 15.39
CA GLY A 84 -10.93 0.35 15.96
C GLY A 84 -9.73 0.81 15.13
N ASP A 85 -8.55 1.00 15.74
CA ASP A 85 -7.32 1.32 14.99
C ASP A 85 -6.74 0.09 14.28
N TYR A 86 -5.96 0.31 13.21
CA TYR A 86 -5.29 -0.75 12.47
C TYR A 86 -3.82 -0.82 12.80
N TYR A 87 -3.29 -2.01 13.05
CA TYR A 87 -1.85 -2.21 13.11
C TYR A 87 -1.33 -2.79 11.79
N LEU A 88 -0.44 -2.07 11.12
CA LEU A 88 0.21 -2.47 9.87
C LEU A 88 1.66 -2.87 10.13
N ARG A 89 2.04 -4.06 9.67
CA ARG A 89 3.40 -4.57 9.74
C ARG A 89 3.74 -5.34 8.45
N LEU A 90 4.98 -5.21 8.00
CA LEU A 90 5.58 -6.07 6.97
C LEU A 90 5.94 -7.43 7.59
N ARG A 91 5.52 -8.55 7.00
CA ARG A 91 5.89 -9.86 7.52
C ARG A 91 7.36 -10.19 7.20
N GLY A 92 8.12 -10.59 8.22
CA GLY A 92 9.54 -10.91 8.11
C GLY A 92 10.42 -9.65 8.01
N GLU A 93 11.72 -9.79 8.26
CA GLU A 93 12.73 -8.72 8.12
C GLU A 93 12.92 -8.24 6.66
N ASN A 94 11.85 -8.10 5.88
CA ASN A 94 11.89 -7.44 4.58
C ASN A 94 11.97 -5.93 4.80
N ARG A 95 13.15 -5.48 5.22
CA ARG A 95 13.55 -4.06 5.15
C ARG A 95 13.79 -3.61 3.71
N ASP A 96 13.84 -4.57 2.77
CA ASP A 96 14.31 -4.38 1.39
C ASP A 96 13.20 -4.58 0.33
N VAL A 97 11.95 -4.24 0.65
CA VAL A 97 11.03 -3.87 -0.43
C VAL A 97 11.35 -2.43 -0.80
N ASP A 98 12.32 -2.28 -1.70
CA ASP A 98 12.58 -1.00 -2.38
C ASP A 98 11.29 -0.58 -3.09
N LEU A 99 10.52 0.28 -2.41
CA LEU A 99 9.35 0.98 -2.93
C LEU A 99 9.78 1.96 -4.03
#